data_AF-A0A7Y8JBE9-F1
#
_entry.id   AF-A0A7Y8JBE9-F1
#
_cell.length_a   1.000
_cell.length_b   1.000
_cell.length_c   1.000
_cell.angle_alpha   90.00
_cell.angle_beta   90.00
_cell.angle_gamma   90.00
#
_symmetry.space_group_name_H-M   'P 1'
#
loop_
_entity.id
_entity.type
_entity.pdbx_description
1 polymer ?
#
loop_
_entity_poly.entity_id
_entity_poly.type
_entity_poly.pdbx_seq_one_letter_code
_entity_poly.pdbx_strand_id
1 'polypeptide(L)'
;MLILSGDAHRLAHDRLGLQERAGLQSRIAGGLASLPLALRRAGADARPAGRLRAAFGRGDWQAFAAEAERLAKRFPFSPAFAATQATPARIAAGRRLHAETCAGCHDADWGDVPLPARNLNRMAAAMPRAEFAARLWLGVRATRELAYANPFDDEELAALFAYYGSSTRAR
;
A
#
# COMPACT_ATOMS: atom_id res chain seq x y z
N MET A 1 3.40 -6.79 4.26
CA MET A 1 2.81 -6.58 5.59
C MET A 1 2.41 -5.14 5.85
N LEU A 2 3.20 -4.15 5.41
CA LEU A 2 2.88 -2.71 5.54
C LEU A 2 1.45 -2.35 5.11
N ILE A 3 1.01 -2.78 3.92
CA ILE A 3 -0.36 -2.52 3.42
C ILE A 3 -1.43 -3.10 4.35
N LEU A 4 -1.26 -4.34 4.81
CA LEU A 4 -2.24 -5.00 5.69
C LEU A 4 -2.29 -4.32 7.06
N SER A 5 -1.14 -3.88 7.57
CA SER A 5 -1.06 -3.09 8.81
C SER A 5 -1.80 -1.76 8.67
N GLY A 6 -1.56 -1.03 7.58
CA GLY A 6 -2.24 0.23 7.29
C GLY A 6 -3.75 0.05 7.12
N ASP A 7 -4.20 -0.98 6.40
CA ASP A 7 -5.62 -1.28 6.24
C ASP A 7 -6.29 -1.63 7.58
N ALA A 8 -5.61 -2.38 8.45
CA ALA A 8 -6.11 -2.66 9.80
C ALA A 8 -6.14 -1.41 10.70
N HIS A 9 -5.12 -0.55 10.63
CA HIS A 9 -5.12 0.73 11.34
C HIS A 9 -6.32 1.58 10.92
N ARG A 10 -6.62 1.65 9.63
CA ARG A 10 -7.80 2.37 9.12
C ARG A 10 -9.11 1.74 9.59
N LEU A 11 -9.22 0.41 9.60
CA LEU A 11 -10.40 -0.28 10.14
C LEU A 11 -10.65 0.02 11.62
N ALA A 12 -9.59 0.29 12.38
CA ALA A 12 -9.63 0.60 13.81
C ALA A 12 -9.95 2.08 14.11
N HIS A 13 -9.46 3.02 13.29
CA HIS A 13 -9.46 4.45 13.65
C HIS A 13 -10.23 5.35 12.69
N ASP A 14 -10.40 4.96 11.42
CA ASP A 14 -11.09 5.80 10.44
C ASP A 14 -12.61 5.63 10.54
N ARG A 15 -13.34 6.71 10.26
CA ARG A 15 -14.79 6.66 9.98
C ARG A 15 -14.99 6.25 8.52
N LEU A 16 -15.14 4.95 8.28
CA LEU A 16 -15.30 4.36 6.96
C LEU A 16 -16.78 4.15 6.62
N GLY A 17 -17.12 4.31 5.34
CA GLY A 17 -18.37 3.80 4.79
C GLY A 17 -18.45 2.28 4.82
N LEU A 18 -19.64 1.73 4.57
CA LEU A 18 -19.88 0.29 4.67
C LEU A 18 -19.12 -0.46 3.58
N GLN A 19 -19.14 0.09 2.36
CA GLN A 19 -18.47 -0.55 1.23
C GLN A 19 -16.97 -0.52 1.43
N GLU A 20 -16.42 0.64 1.78
CA GLU A 20 -14.99 0.77 2.00
C GLU A 20 -14.49 -0.17 3.11
N ARG A 21 -15.23 -0.29 4.22
CA ARG A 21 -14.92 -1.25 5.29
C ARG A 21 -14.87 -2.69 4.75
N ALA A 22 -15.87 -3.10 3.98
CA ALA A 22 -15.94 -4.44 3.39
C ALA A 22 -14.77 -4.70 2.42
N GLY A 23 -14.38 -3.72 1.62
CA GLY A 23 -13.25 -3.87 0.71
C GLY A 23 -11.90 -3.96 1.43
N LEU A 24 -11.68 -3.19 2.50
CA LEU A 24 -10.47 -3.34 3.32
C LEU A 24 -10.39 -4.72 3.96
N GLN A 25 -11.50 -5.22 4.52
CA GLN A 25 -11.57 -6.57 5.08
C GLN A 25 -11.29 -7.64 4.01
N SER A 26 -11.84 -7.47 2.81
CA SER A 26 -11.61 -8.37 1.68
C SER A 26 -10.13 -8.38 1.25
N ARG A 27 -9.48 -7.21 1.21
CA ARG A 27 -8.05 -7.11 0.89
C ARG A 27 -7.18 -7.78 1.95
N ILE A 28 -7.51 -7.59 3.23
CA ILE A 28 -6.83 -8.28 4.33
C ILE A 28 -7.00 -9.80 4.21
N ALA A 29 -8.22 -10.29 4.00
CA ALA A 29 -8.48 -11.71 3.82
C ALA A 29 -7.66 -12.29 2.66
N GLY A 30 -7.61 -11.61 1.52
CA GLY A 30 -6.79 -12.02 0.37
C GLY A 30 -5.29 -12.08 0.70
N GLY A 31 -4.76 -11.07 1.42
CA GLY A 31 -3.37 -11.08 1.87
C GLY A 31 -3.04 -12.21 2.86
N LEU A 32 -3.98 -12.56 3.74
CA LEU A 32 -3.81 -13.67 4.69
C LEU A 32 -3.85 -15.05 4.04
N ALA A 33 -4.49 -15.18 2.88
CA ALA A 33 -4.57 -16.46 2.16
C ALA A 33 -3.18 -16.94 1.72
N SER A 34 -2.35 -16.05 1.17
CA SER A 34 -1.01 -16.36 0.66
C SER A 34 0.11 -16.26 1.70
N LEU A 35 -0.12 -15.58 2.83
CA LEU A 35 0.91 -15.29 3.82
C LEU A 35 1.70 -16.50 4.36
N PRO A 36 1.10 -17.65 4.72
CA PRO A 36 1.88 -18.79 5.21
C PRO A 36 2.90 -19.29 4.19
N LEU A 37 2.54 -19.27 2.89
CA LEU A 37 3.45 -19.69 1.83
C LEU A 37 4.57 -18.66 1.64
N ALA A 38 4.26 -17.37 1.69
CA ALA A 38 5.26 -16.31 1.63
C ALA A 38 6.26 -16.40 2.80
N LEU A 39 5.79 -16.66 4.03
CA LEU A 39 6.66 -16.86 5.19
C LEU A 39 7.57 -18.06 5.01
N ARG A 40 7.05 -19.21 4.54
CA ARG A 40 7.88 -20.39 4.27
C ARG A 40 8.93 -20.15 3.19
N ARG A 41 8.58 -19.44 2.12
CA ARG A 41 9.54 -19.06 1.06
C ARG A 41 10.67 -18.17 1.59
N ALA A 42 10.38 -17.33 2.58
CA ALA A 42 11.35 -16.54 3.31
C ALA A 42 12.09 -17.32 4.43
N GLY A 43 11.99 -18.65 4.46
CA GLY A 43 12.63 -19.48 5.49
C GLY A 43 12.08 -19.27 6.90
N ALA A 44 10.87 -18.74 7.02
CA ALA A 44 10.27 -18.33 8.28
C ALA A 44 9.11 -19.22 8.71
N ASP A 45 8.87 -19.19 10.01
CA ASP A 45 7.75 -19.84 10.66
C ASP A 45 6.41 -19.25 10.20
N ALA A 46 5.43 -20.11 9.94
CA ALA A 46 4.07 -19.74 9.55
C ALA A 46 3.13 -19.41 10.74
N ARG A 47 3.51 -19.66 11.99
CA ARG A 47 2.72 -19.32 13.20
C ARG A 47 2.19 -17.88 13.23
N PRO A 48 2.95 -16.84 12.81
CA PRO A 48 2.42 -15.47 12.73
C PRO A 48 1.16 -15.34 11.86
N ALA A 49 1.07 -16.10 10.75
CA ALA A 49 -0.11 -16.08 9.91
C ALA A 49 -1.36 -16.61 10.62
N GLY A 50 -1.19 -17.60 11.50
CA GLY A 50 -2.28 -18.10 12.36
C GLY A 50 -2.77 -17.04 13.35
N ARG A 51 -1.84 -16.31 14.00
CA ARG A 51 -2.19 -15.21 14.91
C ARG A 51 -2.95 -14.08 14.21
N LEU A 52 -2.50 -13.68 13.01
CA LEU A 52 -3.17 -12.67 12.20
C LEU A 52 -4.58 -13.11 11.79
N ARG A 53 -4.78 -14.37 11.39
CA ARG A 53 -6.11 -14.90 11.08
C ARG A 53 -7.03 -14.93 12.29
N ALA A 54 -6.52 -15.30 13.46
CA ALA A 54 -7.29 -15.28 14.69
C ALA A 54 -7.71 -13.85 15.08
N ALA A 55 -6.81 -12.86 14.97
CA ALA A 55 -7.13 -11.46 15.19
C ALA A 55 -8.18 -10.94 14.18
N PHE A 56 -7.99 -11.26 12.90
CA PHE A 56 -8.93 -10.93 11.82
C PHE A 56 -10.33 -11.50 12.08
N GLY A 57 -10.43 -12.78 12.45
CA GLY A 57 -11.71 -13.45 12.73
C GLY A 57 -12.47 -12.87 13.93
N ARG A 58 -11.76 -12.27 14.89
CA ARG A 58 -12.37 -11.57 16.04
C ARG A 58 -12.68 -10.10 15.77
N GLY A 59 -12.30 -9.56 14.61
CA GLY A 59 -12.34 -8.12 14.34
C GLY A 59 -11.39 -7.30 15.22
N ASP A 60 -10.35 -7.94 15.76
CA ASP A 60 -9.36 -7.33 16.66
C ASP A 60 -8.28 -6.61 15.82
N TRP A 61 -8.65 -5.45 15.30
CA TRP A 61 -7.83 -4.67 14.37
C TRP A 61 -6.54 -4.13 14.99
N GLN A 62 -6.56 -3.84 16.30
CA GLN A 62 -5.37 -3.39 17.02
C GLN A 62 -4.35 -4.52 17.17
N ALA A 63 -4.77 -5.72 17.61
CA ALA A 63 -3.86 -6.85 17.69
C ALA A 63 -3.38 -7.29 16.30
N PHE A 64 -4.24 -7.19 15.28
CA PHE A 64 -3.86 -7.45 13.89
C PHE A 64 -2.74 -6.50 13.44
N ALA A 65 -2.93 -5.19 13.60
CA ALA A 65 -1.95 -4.18 13.20
C ALA A 65 -0.61 -4.43 13.91
N ALA A 66 -0.61 -4.64 15.22
CA ALA A 66 0.61 -4.90 15.99
C ALA A 66 1.38 -6.13 15.50
N GLU A 67 0.69 -7.24 15.19
CA GLU A 67 1.34 -8.44 14.64
C GLU A 67 1.85 -8.22 13.21
N ALA A 68 1.10 -7.49 12.38
CA ALA A 68 1.50 -7.16 11.02
C ALA A 68 2.75 -6.24 11.02
N GLU A 69 2.84 -5.28 11.93
CA GLU A 69 4.02 -4.44 12.13
C GLU A 69 5.24 -5.25 12.57
N ARG A 70 5.07 -6.20 13.50
CA ARG A 70 6.16 -7.12 13.89
C ARG A 70 6.71 -7.87 12.68
N LEU A 71 5.83 -8.39 11.81
CA LEU A 71 6.27 -9.03 10.58
C LEU A 71 6.89 -8.04 9.58
N ALA A 72 6.38 -6.82 9.46
CA ALA A 72 6.95 -5.80 8.60
C ALA A 72 8.38 -5.40 9.04
N LYS A 73 8.65 -5.37 10.34
CA LYS A 73 9.99 -5.14 10.90
C LYS A 73 10.94 -6.30 10.63
N ARG A 74 10.44 -7.54 10.71
CA ARG A 74 11.25 -8.75 10.44
C ARG A 74 11.54 -8.94 8.95
N PHE A 75 10.61 -8.56 8.08
CA PHE A 75 10.73 -8.64 6.62
C PHE A 75 10.57 -7.24 6.02
N PRO A 76 11.60 -6.39 6.13
CA PRO A 76 11.52 -5.01 5.70
C PRO A 76 11.29 -4.91 4.19
N PHE A 77 10.42 -3.98 3.80
CA PHE A 77 10.25 -3.59 2.42
C PHE A 77 11.12 -2.36 2.14
N SER A 78 12.17 -2.55 1.35
CA SER A 78 13.17 -1.52 1.04
C SER A 78 13.47 -1.53 -0.46
N PRO A 79 12.52 -1.09 -1.32
CA PRO A 79 12.72 -1.10 -2.76
C PRO A 79 13.73 -0.02 -3.17
N ALA A 80 14.49 -0.29 -4.23
CA ALA A 80 15.54 0.62 -4.72
C ALA A 80 14.99 2.03 -5.03
N PHE A 81 13.85 2.10 -5.72
CA PHE A 81 13.21 3.37 -6.07
C PHE A 81 12.90 4.28 -4.86
N ALA A 82 12.69 3.70 -3.67
CA ALA A 82 12.36 4.48 -2.48
C ALA A 82 13.56 5.19 -1.86
N ALA A 83 14.78 4.71 -2.16
CA ALA A 83 16.05 5.30 -1.76
C ALA A 83 16.57 6.33 -2.78
N THR A 84 16.03 6.34 -4.00
CA THR A 84 16.43 7.28 -5.05
C THR A 84 16.17 8.73 -4.65
N GLN A 85 17.17 9.59 -4.85
CA GLN A 85 17.11 11.00 -4.48
C GLN A 85 16.03 11.74 -5.29
N ALA A 86 15.25 12.61 -4.63
CA ALA A 86 14.37 13.52 -5.33
C ALA A 86 15.17 14.65 -5.99
N THR A 87 14.99 14.85 -7.29
CA THR A 87 15.54 16.00 -8.05
C THR A 87 14.39 16.77 -8.70
N PRO A 88 14.56 18.06 -9.05
CA PRO A 88 13.53 18.81 -9.76
C PRO A 88 13.06 18.12 -11.05
N ALA A 89 13.99 17.55 -11.83
CA ALA A 89 13.68 16.80 -13.04
C ALA A 89 12.83 15.56 -12.75
N ARG A 90 13.17 14.79 -11.71
CA ARG A 90 12.45 13.59 -11.29
C ARG A 90 11.04 13.91 -10.76
N ILE A 91 10.90 14.99 -10.00
CA ILE A 91 9.60 15.50 -9.54
C ILE A 91 8.74 15.89 -10.76
N ALA A 92 9.31 16.60 -11.73
CA ALA A 92 8.59 16.97 -12.95
C ALA A 92 8.16 15.75 -13.78
N ALA A 93 9.02 14.72 -13.87
CA ALA A 93 8.68 13.45 -14.52
C ALA A 93 7.54 12.73 -13.79
N GLY A 94 7.60 12.64 -12.45
CA GLY A 94 6.53 12.02 -11.65
C GLY A 94 5.19 12.75 -11.76
N ARG A 95 5.23 14.09 -11.82
CA ARG A 95 4.02 14.89 -12.07
C ARG A 95 3.38 14.57 -13.42
N ARG A 96 4.21 14.43 -14.47
CA ARG A 96 3.73 14.07 -15.81
C ARG A 96 3.12 12.66 -15.82
N LEU A 97 3.82 11.67 -15.28
CA LEU A 97 3.32 10.29 -15.15
C LEU A 97 1.99 10.23 -14.38
N HIS A 98 1.87 11.00 -13.29
CA HIS A 98 0.61 11.08 -12.56
C HIS A 98 -0.52 11.62 -13.45
N ALA A 99 -0.29 12.71 -14.17
CA ALA A 99 -1.30 13.31 -15.05
C ALA A 99 -1.72 12.35 -16.18
N GLU A 100 -0.77 11.61 -16.75
CA GLU A 100 -1.01 10.72 -17.89
C GLU A 100 -1.64 9.39 -17.50
N THR A 101 -1.28 8.84 -16.33
CA THR A 101 -1.61 7.44 -15.99
C THR A 101 -2.43 7.28 -14.71
N CYS A 102 -2.34 8.21 -13.75
CA CYS A 102 -2.92 8.03 -12.42
C CYS A 102 -4.14 8.93 -12.15
N ALA A 103 -4.12 10.17 -12.66
CA ALA A 103 -5.07 11.22 -12.32
C ALA A 103 -6.52 10.83 -12.66
N GLY A 104 -6.72 10.13 -13.79
CA GLY A 104 -8.05 9.70 -14.22
C GLY A 104 -8.82 8.87 -13.19
N CYS A 105 -8.12 8.08 -12.36
CA CYS A 105 -8.73 7.39 -11.24
C CYS A 105 -8.54 8.12 -9.91
N HIS A 106 -7.36 8.68 -9.65
CA HIS A 106 -7.00 9.14 -8.31
C HIS A 106 -7.40 10.59 -7.98
N ASP A 107 -7.78 11.40 -8.96
CA ASP A 107 -8.20 12.78 -8.71
C ASP A 107 -9.72 12.94 -8.60
N ALA A 108 -10.47 11.87 -8.89
CA ALA A 108 -11.91 11.81 -8.69
C ALA A 108 -12.28 11.50 -7.23
N ASP A 109 -13.46 11.95 -6.80
CA ASP A 109 -14.10 11.48 -5.57
C ASP A 109 -15.01 10.29 -5.90
N TRP A 110 -14.67 9.12 -5.36
CA TRP A 110 -15.40 7.88 -5.59
C TRP A 110 -16.51 7.61 -4.58
N GLY A 111 -16.61 8.41 -3.51
CA GLY A 111 -17.54 8.14 -2.41
C GLY A 111 -17.31 6.78 -1.73
N ASP A 112 -18.39 6.16 -1.25
CA ASP A 112 -18.33 4.86 -0.56
C ASP A 112 -18.38 3.69 -1.57
N VAL A 113 -17.20 3.27 -2.03
CA VAL A 113 -17.01 2.06 -2.83
C VAL A 113 -16.01 1.12 -2.13
N PRO A 114 -15.92 -0.17 -2.48
CA PRO A 114 -15.11 -1.12 -1.70
C PRO A 114 -13.64 -0.74 -1.53
N LEU A 115 -12.98 -0.32 -2.61
CA LEU A 115 -11.57 0.09 -2.58
C LEU A 115 -11.41 1.34 -3.44
N PRO A 116 -11.78 2.53 -2.93
CA PRO A 116 -11.76 3.75 -3.73
C PRO A 116 -10.33 4.07 -4.16
N ALA A 117 -10.16 4.53 -5.40
CA ALA A 117 -8.90 5.09 -5.87
C ALA A 117 -8.69 6.46 -5.22
N ARG A 118 -8.32 6.46 -3.94
CA ARG A 118 -8.12 7.68 -3.15
C ARG A 118 -7.01 8.54 -3.75
N ASN A 119 -7.11 9.85 -3.51
CA ASN A 119 -6.11 10.79 -3.98
C ASN A 119 -4.71 10.47 -3.45
N LEU A 120 -3.78 10.26 -4.38
CA LEU A 120 -2.42 9.80 -4.09
C LEU A 120 -1.59 10.85 -3.33
N ASN A 121 -1.79 12.14 -3.60
CA ASN A 121 -1.15 13.20 -2.82
C ASN A 121 -1.63 13.20 -1.37
N ARG A 122 -2.95 13.06 -1.14
CA ARG A 122 -3.51 12.94 0.22
C ARG A 122 -3.01 11.69 0.93
N MET A 123 -2.95 10.56 0.22
CA MET A 123 -2.41 9.31 0.76
C MET A 123 -0.95 9.48 1.18
N ALA A 124 -0.10 10.02 0.32
CA ALA A 124 1.32 10.25 0.62
C ALA A 124 1.54 11.18 1.82
N ALA A 125 0.62 12.12 2.06
CA ALA A 125 0.65 13.01 3.22
C ALA A 125 0.18 12.39 4.53
N ALA A 126 -0.74 11.43 4.47
CA ALA A 126 -1.44 10.91 5.65
C ALA A 126 -0.88 9.58 6.18
N MET A 127 0.00 8.90 5.44
CA MET A 127 0.50 7.57 5.82
C MET A 127 2.02 7.47 5.87
N PRO A 128 2.59 6.48 6.57
CA PRO A 128 4.02 6.26 6.59
C PRO A 128 4.61 6.11 5.18
N ARG A 129 5.76 6.74 4.93
CA ARG A 129 6.44 6.73 3.63
C ARG A 129 6.68 5.32 3.07
N ALA A 130 7.06 4.37 3.93
CA ALA A 130 7.25 2.97 3.54
C ALA A 130 5.93 2.27 3.15
N GLU A 131 4.83 2.60 3.82
CA GLU A 131 3.51 2.09 3.44
C GLU A 131 3.09 2.64 2.08
N PHE A 132 3.28 3.94 1.85
CA PHE A 132 2.98 4.55 0.56
C PHE A 132 3.82 3.92 -0.57
N ALA A 133 5.12 3.71 -0.36
CA ALA A 133 5.97 2.99 -1.30
C ALA A 133 5.44 1.58 -1.61
N ALA A 134 5.03 0.83 -0.58
CA ALA A 134 4.50 -0.52 -0.77
C ALA A 134 3.18 -0.50 -1.56
N ARG A 135 2.29 0.47 -1.30
CA ARG A 135 1.04 0.65 -2.06
C ARG A 135 1.31 1.06 -3.50
N LEU A 136 2.30 1.89 -3.76
CA LEU A 136 2.70 2.26 -5.12
C LEU A 136 3.26 1.05 -5.88
N TRP A 137 4.08 0.23 -5.22
CA TRP A 137 4.69 -0.96 -5.83
C TRP A 137 3.68 -2.11 -6.08
N LEU A 138 2.75 -2.37 -5.16
CA LEU A 138 1.79 -3.48 -5.30
C LEU A 138 0.43 -3.08 -5.88
N GLY A 139 0.05 -1.80 -5.74
CA GLY A 139 -1.31 -1.32 -6.00
C GLY A 139 -1.62 -1.02 -7.45
N VAL A 140 -0.61 -0.93 -8.32
CA VAL A 140 -0.78 -0.71 -9.75
C VAL A 140 -0.92 -2.06 -10.43
N ARG A 141 -2.13 -2.39 -10.87
CA ARG A 141 -2.36 -3.64 -11.61
C ARG A 141 -1.88 -3.48 -13.04
N ALA A 142 -0.99 -4.38 -13.41
CA ALA A 142 -0.55 -4.60 -14.77
C ALA A 142 -1.68 -5.09 -15.69
N THR A 143 -1.43 -5.05 -16.99
CA THR A 143 -2.26 -5.73 -17.98
C THR A 143 -2.12 -7.25 -17.86
N ARG A 144 -2.92 -8.02 -18.61
CA ARG A 144 -2.87 -9.49 -18.60
C ARG A 144 -1.47 -10.01 -18.94
N GLU A 145 -0.74 -9.30 -19.79
CA GLU A 145 0.60 -9.62 -20.28
C GLU A 145 1.69 -9.45 -19.20
N LEU A 146 1.51 -8.50 -18.28
CA LEU A 146 2.44 -8.22 -17.18
C LEU A 146 2.05 -8.93 -15.86
N ALA A 147 0.92 -9.66 -15.86
CA ALA A 147 0.42 -10.45 -14.74
C ALA A 147 0.41 -9.68 -13.39
N TYR A 148 1.28 -10.05 -12.46
CA TYR A 148 1.40 -9.43 -11.14
C TYR A 148 2.56 -8.42 -11.02
N ALA A 149 3.30 -8.17 -12.09
CA ALA A 149 4.38 -7.18 -12.08
C ALA A 149 3.81 -5.76 -12.02
N ASN A 150 4.55 -4.83 -11.41
CA ASN A 150 4.23 -3.42 -11.56
C ASN A 150 4.52 -3.01 -13.02
N PRO A 151 3.63 -2.28 -13.70
CA PRO A 151 3.90 -1.82 -15.06
C PRO A 151 4.95 -0.72 -15.14
N PHE A 152 5.28 -0.07 -14.01
CA PHE A 152 6.31 0.94 -13.94
C PHE A 152 7.67 0.34 -13.61
N ASP A 153 8.71 0.87 -14.25
CA ASP A 153 10.09 0.56 -13.87
C ASP A 153 10.54 1.30 -12.60
N ASP A 154 11.76 1.03 -12.12
CA ASP A 154 12.28 1.64 -10.89
C ASP A 154 12.47 3.17 -11.00
N GLU A 155 12.76 3.71 -12.19
CA GLU A 155 12.92 5.16 -12.38
C GLU A 155 11.56 5.85 -12.42
N GLU A 156 10.56 5.26 -13.06
CA GLU A 156 9.17 5.74 -13.05
C GLU A 156 8.58 5.69 -11.63
N LEU A 157 8.80 4.60 -10.89
CA LEU A 157 8.40 4.49 -9.49
C LEU A 157 9.13 5.53 -8.63
N ALA A 158 10.42 5.76 -8.86
CA ALA A 158 11.18 6.79 -8.15
C ALA A 158 10.65 8.20 -8.47
N ALA A 159 10.26 8.45 -9.72
CA ALA A 159 9.68 9.71 -10.16
C ALA A 159 8.34 9.99 -9.49
N LEU A 160 7.40 9.02 -9.54
CA LEU A 160 6.12 9.11 -8.85
C LEU A 160 6.32 9.31 -7.33
N PHE A 161 7.20 8.53 -6.73
CA PHE A 161 7.46 8.61 -5.29
C PHE A 161 8.11 9.94 -4.86
N ALA A 162 8.99 10.51 -5.69
CA ALA A 162 9.56 11.84 -5.48
C ALA A 162 8.51 12.94 -5.63
N TYR A 163 7.64 12.85 -6.65
CA TYR A 163 6.55 13.80 -6.87
C TYR A 163 5.61 13.87 -5.66
N TYR A 164 5.06 12.74 -5.23
CA TYR A 164 4.13 12.70 -4.10
C TYR A 164 4.80 13.07 -2.76
N GLY A 165 6.09 12.76 -2.61
CA GLY A 165 6.90 13.18 -1.46
C GLY A 165 7.28 14.66 -1.45
N SER A 166 7.14 15.36 -2.58
CA SER A 166 7.42 16.80 -2.69
C SER A 166 6.20 17.64 -2.31
N SER A 167 5.00 17.18 -2.69
CA SER A 167 3.71 17.79 -2.32
C SER A 167 3.49 17.84 -0.80
N THR A 168 4.15 16.95 -0.06
CA THR A 168 4.09 16.88 1.41
C THR A 168 4.97 17.92 2.11
N ARG A 169 6.04 18.39 1.45
CA ARG A 169 7.01 19.34 2.03
C ARG A 169 6.66 20.81 1.77
N ALA A 170 5.64 21.07 0.96
CA ALA A 170 5.20 22.42 0.61
C ALA A 170 4.10 22.97 1.55
N ARG A 171 3.93 22.37 2.73
CA ARG A 171 3.01 22.82 3.79
C ARG A 171 3.77 23.07 5.08
#